data_AF-A0A498M776-F1
#
_entry.id   AF-A0A498M776-F1
#
_cell.length_a   1.000
_cell.length_b   1.000
_cell.length_c   1.000
_cell.angle_alpha   90.00
_cell.angle_beta   90.00
_cell.angle_gamma   90.00
#
_symmetry.space_group_name_H-M   'P 1'
#
loop_
_entity.id
_entity.type
_entity.pdbx_description
1 polymer ?
#
loop_
_entity_poly.entity_id
_entity_poly.type
_entity_poly.pdbx_seq_one_letter_code
_entity_poly.pdbx_strand_id
1 'polypeptide(L)'
;MATLQVYQAKVLKHLHERGPDQGAMEELRAATDFALRATKVTARSLGQVMSTIVVQERHLWLTLAQMADVDKSRFLDAPISQGGLFGDTVEDFAQQFSAVQKQTEAIKHILPRRDIPSTDHAHYVLPPLPPPGEQQQQQVVYWLSPPVVRRYR
;
A
#
# COMPACT_ATOMS: atom_id res chain seq x y z
N MET A 1 -1.28 25.15 -16.48
CA MET A 1 0.06 24.89 -17.05
C MET A 1 0.13 25.14 -18.54
N ALA A 2 -0.72 24.51 -19.37
CA ALA A 2 -0.71 24.74 -20.82
C ALA A 2 -0.84 26.23 -21.22
N THR A 3 -1.69 26.98 -20.52
CA THR A 3 -1.86 28.42 -20.71
C THR A 3 -0.60 29.24 -20.45
N LEU A 4 0.14 28.91 -19.38
CA LEU A 4 1.42 29.55 -19.04
C LEU A 4 2.52 29.21 -20.04
N GLN A 5 2.60 27.96 -20.50
CA GLN A 5 3.56 27.55 -21.52
C GLN A 5 3.31 28.28 -22.85
N VAL A 6 2.04 28.40 -23.26
CA VAL A 6 1.66 29.19 -24.45
C VAL A 6 2.01 30.66 -24.27
N TYR A 7 1.79 31.23 -23.08
CA TYR A 7 2.17 32.61 -22.78
C TYR A 7 3.70 32.81 -22.82
N GLN A 8 4.48 31.96 -22.16
CA GLN A 8 5.95 32.00 -22.21
C GLN A 8 6.47 31.90 -23.65
N ALA A 9 5.90 31.02 -24.47
CA ALA A 9 6.25 30.90 -25.88
C ALA A 9 5.97 32.19 -26.68
N LYS A 10 4.86 32.89 -26.39
CA LYS A 10 4.54 34.18 -27.00
C LYS A 10 5.53 35.28 -26.60
N VAL A 11 5.87 35.36 -25.32
CA VAL A 11 6.85 36.35 -24.80
C VAL A 11 8.24 36.10 -25.40
N LEU A 12 8.67 34.84 -25.45
CA LEU A 12 9.93 34.44 -26.11
C LEU A 12 9.95 34.81 -27.59
N LYS A 13 8.84 34.59 -28.31
CA LYS A 13 8.70 35.00 -29.71
C LYS A 13 8.83 36.52 -29.87
N HIS A 14 8.18 37.30 -29.01
CA HIS A 14 8.28 38.77 -29.05
C HIS A 14 9.72 39.26 -28.80
N LEU A 15 10.42 38.66 -27.83
CA LEU A 15 11.84 38.97 -27.55
C LEU A 15 12.76 38.64 -28.74
N HIS A 16 12.46 37.56 -29.47
CA HIS A 16 13.21 37.20 -30.68
C HIS A 16 12.97 38.19 -31.83
N GLU A 17 11.72 38.61 -32.04
CA GLU A 17 11.33 39.48 -33.16
C GLU A 17 11.68 40.96 -32.94
N ARG A 18 11.61 41.46 -31.70
CA ARG A 18 11.74 42.90 -31.39
C ARG A 18 13.04 43.28 -30.69
N GLY A 19 13.85 42.29 -30.30
CA GLY A 19 15.08 42.50 -29.53
C GLY A 19 14.83 42.57 -28.01
N PRO A 20 15.90 42.79 -27.23
CA PRO A 20 15.83 42.73 -25.77
C PRO A 20 14.93 43.83 -25.20
N ASP A 21 13.82 43.41 -24.59
CA ASP A 21 12.88 44.25 -23.87
C ASP A 21 12.86 43.84 -22.39
N GLN A 22 13.11 44.80 -21.50
CA GLN A 22 13.21 44.54 -20.06
C GLN A 22 11.86 44.09 -19.47
N GLY A 23 10.75 44.67 -19.92
CA GLY A 23 9.41 44.28 -19.45
C GLY A 23 9.08 42.84 -19.80
N ALA A 24 9.31 42.44 -21.06
CA ALA A 24 9.14 41.06 -21.49
C ALA A 24 10.06 40.06 -20.75
N MET A 25 11.29 40.45 -20.39
CA MET A 25 12.19 39.61 -19.58
C MET A 25 11.68 39.42 -18.15
N GLU A 26 11.12 40.48 -17.53
CA GLU A 26 10.49 40.41 -16.21
C GLU A 26 9.24 39.52 -16.22
N GLU A 27 8.38 39.67 -17.24
CA GLU A 27 7.22 38.81 -17.45
C GLU A 27 7.60 37.33 -17.63
N LEU A 28 8.65 37.05 -18.42
CA LEU A 28 9.16 35.71 -18.63
C LEU A 28 9.68 35.09 -17.32
N ARG A 29 10.41 35.86 -16.51
CA ARG A 29 10.87 35.42 -15.17
C ARG A 29 9.67 35.13 -14.27
N ALA A 30 8.70 36.03 -14.18
CA ALA A 30 7.52 35.84 -13.35
C ALA A 30 6.69 34.61 -13.77
N ALA A 31 6.49 34.40 -15.07
CA ALA A 31 5.80 33.22 -15.59
C ALA A 31 6.56 31.93 -15.28
N THR A 32 7.89 31.95 -15.36
CA THR A 32 8.74 30.81 -15.03
C THR A 32 8.69 30.48 -13.54
N ASP A 33 8.81 31.50 -12.67
CA ASP A 33 8.69 31.33 -11.22
C ASP A 33 7.32 30.75 -10.83
N PHE A 34 6.26 31.22 -11.48
CA PHE A 34 4.93 30.67 -11.28
C PHE A 34 4.85 29.20 -11.71
N ALA A 35 5.38 28.86 -12.89
CA ALA A 35 5.41 27.47 -13.37
C ALA A 35 6.21 26.56 -12.42
N LEU A 36 7.37 26.99 -11.94
CA LEU A 36 8.16 26.21 -10.99
C LEU A 36 7.42 25.99 -9.67
N ARG A 37 6.76 27.01 -9.13
CA ARG A 37 5.95 26.89 -7.91
C ARG A 37 4.77 25.94 -8.11
N ALA A 38 4.07 26.05 -9.23
CA ALA A 38 2.96 25.16 -9.55
C ALA A 38 3.44 23.71 -9.70
N THR A 39 4.56 23.45 -10.40
CA THR A 39 5.15 22.11 -10.52
C THR A 39 5.59 21.55 -9.16
N LYS A 40 6.18 22.37 -8.29
CA LYS A 40 6.53 21.98 -6.92
C LYS A 40 5.30 21.54 -6.11
N VAL A 41 4.20 22.29 -6.19
CA VAL A 41 2.93 21.93 -5.53
C VAL A 41 2.38 20.63 -6.11
N THR A 42 2.38 20.47 -7.44
CA THR A 42 1.95 19.23 -8.10
C THR A 42 2.79 18.04 -7.63
N ALA A 43 4.12 18.14 -7.66
CA ALA A 43 5.02 17.08 -7.21
C ALA A 43 4.77 16.71 -5.72
N ARG A 44 4.54 17.71 -4.86
CA ARG A 44 4.19 17.48 -3.46
C ARG A 44 2.86 16.74 -3.32
N SER A 45 1.83 17.18 -4.04
CA SER A 45 0.51 16.53 -4.01
C SER A 45 0.56 15.09 -4.52
N LEU A 46 1.35 14.84 -5.57
CA LEU A 46 1.57 13.50 -6.11
C LEU A 46 2.28 12.61 -5.08
N GLY A 47 3.35 13.11 -4.44
CA GLY A 47 4.04 12.39 -3.39
C GLY A 47 3.14 12.04 -2.20
N GLN A 48 2.22 12.94 -1.83
CA GLN A 48 1.20 12.67 -0.80
C GLN A 48 0.24 11.55 -1.22
N VAL A 49 -0.29 11.61 -2.44
CA VAL A 49 -1.17 10.56 -2.97
C VAL A 49 -0.45 9.22 -3.02
N MET A 50 0.78 9.18 -3.55
CA MET A 50 1.58 7.95 -3.59
C MET A 50 1.83 7.40 -2.19
N SER A 51 2.15 8.26 -1.22
CA SER A 51 2.32 7.84 0.18
C SER A 51 1.04 7.23 0.74
N THR A 52 -0.14 7.81 0.47
CA THR A 52 -1.41 7.23 0.93
C THR A 52 -1.72 5.88 0.30
N ILE A 53 -1.40 5.70 -0.99
CA ILE A 53 -1.59 4.42 -1.69
C ILE A 53 -0.69 3.34 -1.06
N VAL A 54 0.58 3.65 -0.80
CA VAL A 54 1.50 2.69 -0.17
C VAL A 54 1.03 2.28 1.21
N VAL A 55 0.54 3.24 2.02
CA VAL A 55 -0.01 2.94 3.35
C VAL A 55 -1.24 2.03 3.23
N GLN A 56 -2.17 2.35 2.34
CA GLN A 56 -3.36 1.52 2.10
C GLN A 56 -3.01 0.11 1.65
N GLU A 57 -2.06 -0.03 0.73
CA GLU A 57 -1.61 -1.32 0.24
C GLU A 57 -0.98 -2.17 1.36
N ARG A 58 -0.12 -1.57 2.21
CA ARG A 58 0.45 -2.26 3.38
C ARG A 58 -0.63 -2.75 4.33
N HIS A 59 -1.61 -1.91 4.65
CA HIS A 59 -2.72 -2.30 5.51
C HIS A 59 -3.57 -3.42 4.90
N LEU A 60 -3.85 -3.35 3.60
CA LEU A 60 -4.60 -4.40 2.89
C LEU A 60 -3.89 -5.74 2.95
N TRP A 61 -2.60 -5.77 2.59
CA TRP A 61 -1.80 -6.99 2.64
C TRP A 61 -1.76 -7.60 4.05
N LEU A 62 -1.56 -6.79 5.09
CA LEU A 62 -1.55 -7.28 6.47
C LEU A 62 -2.92 -7.70 7.00
N THR A 63 -4.00 -7.10 6.49
CA THR A 63 -5.38 -7.53 6.83
C THR A 63 -5.68 -8.91 6.26
N LEU A 64 -5.18 -9.20 5.05
CA LEU A 64 -5.33 -10.49 4.39
C LEU A 64 -4.35 -11.55 4.90
N ALA A 65 -3.23 -11.12 5.49
CA ALA A 65 -2.27 -12.02 6.11
C ALA A 65 -2.86 -12.68 7.36
N GLN A 66 -2.81 -14.02 7.41
CA GLN A 66 -3.18 -14.81 8.59
C GLN A 66 -2.07 -14.73 9.65
N MET A 67 -1.93 -13.55 10.27
CA MET A 67 -0.89 -13.23 11.24
C MET A 67 -1.49 -12.65 12.51
N ALA A 68 -0.80 -12.82 13.63
CA ALA A 68 -1.18 -12.17 14.88
C ALA A 68 -0.97 -10.66 14.79
N ASP A 69 -1.79 -9.87 15.48
CA ASP A 69 -1.71 -8.41 15.39
C ASP A 69 -0.38 -7.84 15.92
N VAL A 70 0.24 -8.55 16.88
CA VAL A 70 1.59 -8.24 17.37
C VAL A 70 2.66 -8.35 16.29
N ASP A 71 2.50 -9.28 15.34
CA ASP A 71 3.42 -9.42 14.23
C ASP A 71 3.14 -8.34 13.18
N LYS A 72 1.86 -8.04 12.90
CA LYS A 72 1.47 -7.00 11.93
C LYS A 72 2.01 -5.62 12.31
N SER A 73 2.06 -5.26 13.59
CA SER A 73 2.60 -3.95 14.01
C SER A 73 4.07 -3.79 13.61
N ARG A 74 4.89 -4.84 13.76
CA ARG A 74 6.30 -4.83 13.31
C ARG A 74 6.41 -4.56 11.80
N PHE A 75 5.48 -5.09 11.00
CA PHE A 75 5.43 -4.83 9.57
C PHE A 75 4.93 -3.43 9.22
N LEU A 76 4.13 -2.76 10.04
CA LEU A 76 3.70 -1.38 9.80
C LEU A 76 4.82 -0.38 10.13
N ASP A 77 5.59 -0.67 11.18
CA ASP A 77 6.70 0.16 11.63
C ASP A 77 7.95 0.04 10.74
N ALA A 78 8.02 -1.00 9.91
CA ALA A 78 9.15 -1.21 9.01
C ALA A 78 9.28 -0.07 7.97
N PRO A 79 10.51 0.35 7.63
CA PRO A 79 10.71 1.31 6.56
C PRO A 79 10.37 0.69 5.19
N ILE A 80 9.86 1.52 4.27
CA ILE A 80 9.64 1.11 2.88
C ILE A 80 11.01 1.07 2.19
N SER A 81 11.31 -0.03 1.51
CA SER A 81 12.53 -0.20 0.70
C SER A 81 12.20 -0.12 -0.79
N GLN A 82 13.20 0.20 -1.61
CA GLN A 82 13.05 0.12 -3.07
C GLN A 82 12.72 -1.31 -3.55
N GLY A 83 13.14 -2.33 -2.79
CA GLY A 83 12.88 -3.73 -3.10
C GLY A 83 11.49 -4.24 -2.67
N GLY A 84 10.73 -3.48 -1.88
CA GLY A 84 9.41 -3.92 -1.42
C GLY A 84 8.78 -3.07 -0.31
N LEU A 85 7.46 -3.24 -0.15
CA LEU A 85 6.58 -2.50 0.77
C LEU A 85 6.92 -2.65 2.26
N PHE A 86 7.58 -3.74 2.62
CA PHE A 86 7.86 -4.13 4.01
C PHE A 86 9.37 -4.20 4.33
N GLY A 87 10.21 -3.86 3.35
CA GLY A 87 11.67 -3.91 3.50
C GLY A 87 12.20 -5.27 3.93
N ASP A 88 13.29 -5.26 4.69
CA ASP A 88 14.00 -6.47 5.13
C ASP A 88 13.24 -7.25 6.21
N THR A 89 12.16 -6.67 6.77
CA THR A 89 11.35 -7.31 7.81
C THR A 89 10.70 -8.61 7.33
N VAL A 90 10.43 -8.73 6.02
CA VAL A 90 9.92 -9.97 5.41
C VAL A 90 10.95 -11.08 5.53
N GLU A 91 12.22 -10.80 5.22
CA GLU A 91 13.31 -11.77 5.27
C GLU A 91 13.60 -12.17 6.72
N ASP A 92 13.68 -11.20 7.63
CA ASP A 92 13.84 -11.46 9.07
C ASP A 92 12.73 -12.38 9.61
N PHE A 93 11.47 -12.09 9.23
CA PHE A 93 10.33 -12.89 9.66
C PHE A 93 10.36 -14.30 9.07
N ALA A 94 10.73 -14.44 7.79
CA ALA A 94 10.89 -15.74 7.14
C ALA A 94 11.98 -16.60 7.82
N GLN A 95 13.09 -15.97 8.21
CA GLN A 95 14.17 -16.64 8.95
C GLN A 95 13.72 -17.07 10.35
N GLN A 96 13.03 -16.21 11.08
CA GLN A 96 12.46 -16.54 12.40
C GLN A 96 11.46 -17.69 12.31
N PHE A 97 10.55 -17.63 11.34
CA PHE A 97 9.58 -18.69 11.10
C PHE A 97 10.28 -20.02 10.79
N SER A 98 11.30 -19.99 9.94
CA SER A 98 12.11 -21.17 9.60
C SER A 98 12.83 -21.75 10.82
N ALA A 99 13.36 -20.92 11.71
CA ALA A 99 14.02 -21.36 12.94
C ALA A 99 13.02 -22.02 13.91
N VAL A 100 11.85 -21.40 14.12
CA VAL A 100 10.77 -21.94 14.95
C VAL A 100 10.25 -23.26 14.39
N GLN A 101 10.10 -23.37 13.07
CA GLN A 101 9.69 -24.61 12.41
C GLN A 101 10.71 -25.72 12.66
N LYS A 102 12.01 -25.45 12.46
CA LYS A 102 13.09 -26.42 12.72
C LYS A 102 13.10 -26.88 14.18
N GLN A 103 12.93 -25.96 15.11
CA GLN A 103 12.85 -26.29 16.54
C GLN A 103 11.61 -27.15 16.85
N THR A 104 10.46 -26.82 16.26
CA THR A 104 9.21 -27.56 16.46
C THR A 104 9.33 -28.99 15.95
N GLU A 105 9.91 -29.19 14.76
CA GLU A 105 10.17 -30.53 14.22
C GLU A 105 11.16 -31.30 15.12
N ALA A 106 12.23 -30.66 15.60
CA ALA A 106 13.16 -31.29 16.54
C ALA A 106 12.46 -31.74 17.84
N ILE A 107 11.55 -30.92 18.40
CA ILE A 107 10.79 -31.26 19.60
C ILE A 107 9.83 -32.43 19.35
N LYS A 108 9.16 -32.47 18.19
CA LYS A 108 8.30 -33.61 17.80
C LYS A 108 9.07 -34.93 17.77
N HIS A 109 10.34 -34.90 17.38
CA HIS A 109 11.19 -36.10 17.37
C HIS A 109 11.64 -36.55 18.78
N ILE A 110 11.57 -35.67 19.79
CA ILE A 110 11.98 -35.97 21.17
C ILE A 110 10.78 -36.42 22.03
N LEU A 111 9.57 -35.95 21.73
CA LEU A 111 8.37 -36.32 22.47
C LEU A 111 7.89 -37.73 22.07
N PRO A 112 7.61 -38.65 23.03
CA PRO A 112 7.06 -39.96 22.72
C PRO A 112 5.75 -39.80 21.95
N ARG A 113 5.70 -40.33 20.72
CA ARG A 113 4.48 -40.37 19.93
C ARG A 113 3.45 -41.18 20.74
N ARG A 114 2.39 -40.53 21.21
CA ARG A 114 1.23 -41.24 21.74
C ARG A 114 0.55 -41.90 20.55
N ASP A 115 0.94 -43.14 20.27
CA ASP A 115 0.14 -44.02 19.44
C ASP A 115 -1.16 -44.26 20.21
N ILE A 116 -2.21 -43.56 19.79
CA ILE A 116 -3.55 -43.84 20.29
C ILE A 116 -3.95 -45.13 19.58
N PRO A 117 -4.08 -46.27 20.26
CA PRO A 117 -4.56 -47.47 19.61
C PRO A 117 -5.97 -47.19 19.09
N SER A 118 -6.14 -47.43 17.79
CA SER A 118 -7.40 -47.41 17.07
C SER A 118 -8.45 -48.18 17.89
N THR A 119 -9.27 -47.45 18.64
CA THR A 119 -10.41 -48.04 19.32
C THR A 119 -11.63 -47.73 18.49
N ASP A 120 -12.15 -48.80 17.94
CA ASP A 120 -13.36 -48.89 17.16
C ASP A 120 -14.56 -48.31 17.94
N HIS A 121 -15.37 -47.53 17.21
CA HIS A 121 -16.78 -47.19 17.49
C HIS A 121 -17.17 -46.42 18.77
N ALA A 122 -17.47 -45.12 18.59
CA ALA A 122 -18.72 -44.53 19.07
C ALA A 122 -19.07 -43.27 18.25
N HIS A 123 -20.12 -43.37 17.44
CA HIS A 123 -20.74 -42.25 16.74
C HIS A 123 -21.25 -41.20 17.74
N TYR A 124 -20.58 -40.05 17.83
CA TYR A 124 -21.20 -38.80 18.25
C TYR A 124 -21.07 -37.81 17.11
N VAL A 125 -22.18 -37.61 16.39
CA VAL A 125 -22.29 -36.58 15.35
C VAL A 125 -22.46 -35.24 16.06
N LEU A 126 -21.38 -34.45 16.11
CA LEU A 126 -21.48 -33.02 16.43
C LEU A 126 -22.17 -32.30 15.25
N PRO A 127 -23.10 -31.36 15.49
CA PRO A 127 -23.59 -30.48 14.44
C PRO A 127 -22.42 -29.68 13.83
N PRO A 128 -22.41 -29.45 12.50
CA PRO A 128 -21.31 -28.74 11.85
C PRO A 128 -21.25 -27.31 12.36
N LEU A 129 -20.07 -26.93 12.86
CA LEU A 129 -19.72 -25.55 13.20
C LEU A 129 -19.81 -24.69 11.92
N PRO A 130 -20.46 -23.51 11.94
CA PRO A 130 -20.49 -22.64 10.77
C PRO A 130 -19.06 -22.18 10.41
N PRO A 131 -18.70 -22.10 9.11
CA PRO A 131 -17.36 -21.75 8.70
C PRO A 131 -17.00 -20.31 9.10
N PRO A 132 -15.86 -20.07 9.75
CA PRO A 132 -15.35 -18.72 9.99
C PRO A 132 -14.79 -18.18 8.67
N GLY A 133 -15.63 -17.54 7.84
CA GLY A 133 -15.15 -16.98 6.58
C GLY A 133 -16.13 -16.11 5.80
N GLU A 134 -17.43 -16.40 5.84
CA GLU A 134 -18.38 -15.69 4.97
C GLU A 134 -18.72 -14.28 5.44
N GLN A 135 -18.82 -14.05 6.76
CA GLN A 135 -19.14 -12.70 7.28
C GLN A 135 -18.01 -11.70 7.03
N GLN A 136 -16.75 -12.16 7.06
CA GLN A 136 -15.60 -11.29 6.82
C GLN A 136 -15.43 -10.99 5.33
N GLN A 137 -15.70 -11.96 4.45
CA GLN A 137 -15.75 -11.71 3.01
C GLN A 137 -16.89 -10.76 2.62
N GLN A 138 -18.08 -10.87 3.23
CA GLN A 138 -19.19 -9.96 2.94
C GLN A 138 -18.94 -8.53 3.47
N GLN A 139 -18.28 -8.38 4.62
CA GLN A 139 -17.83 -7.06 5.06
C GLN A 139 -16.78 -6.49 4.11
N VAL A 140 -15.77 -7.26 3.69
CA VAL A 140 -14.74 -6.80 2.76
C VAL A 140 -15.33 -6.39 1.41
N VAL A 141 -16.30 -7.15 0.87
CA VAL A 141 -17.03 -6.79 -0.35
C VAL A 141 -17.86 -5.51 -0.17
N TYR A 142 -18.45 -5.30 1.01
CA TYR A 142 -19.19 -4.08 1.34
C TYR A 142 -18.26 -2.85 1.44
N TRP A 143 -17.08 -2.99 2.03
CA TRP A 143 -16.08 -1.91 2.16
C TRP A 143 -15.38 -1.56 0.83
N LEU A 144 -15.24 -2.53 -0.09
CA LEU A 144 -14.60 -2.35 -1.40
C LEU A 144 -15.57 -1.91 -2.51
N SER A 145 -16.88 -1.89 -2.25
CA SER A 145 -17.87 -1.46 -3.23
C SER A 145 -17.94 0.08 -3.29
N PRO A 146 -17.76 0.71 -4.47
CA PRO A 146 -17.95 2.15 -4.60
C PRO A 146 -19.42 2.53 -4.28
N PRO A 147 -19.68 3.68 -3.63
CA PRO A 147 -21.03 4.08 -3.27
C PRO A 147 -21.87 4.25 -4.53
N VAL A 148 -23.00 3.53 -4.61
CA VAL A 148 -23.99 3.70 -5.68
C VAL A 148 -24.63 5.08 -5.53
N VAL A 149 -24.13 6.04 -6.31
CA VAL A 149 -24.75 7.37 -6.45
C VAL A 149 -26.08 7.17 -7.19
N ARG A 150 -27.17 7.09 -6.43
CA ARG A 150 -28.53 7.19 -7.00
C ARG A 150 -28.67 8.60 -7.59
N ARG A 151 -28.57 8.70 -8.91
CA ARG A 151 -29.03 9.90 -9.64
C ARG A 151 -30.54 10.00 -9.46
N TYR A 152 -30.98 10.97 -8.67
CA TYR A 152 -32.38 11.39 -8.67
C TYR A 152 -32.67 12.05 -10.02
N ARG A 153 -33.80 11.65 -10.60
CA ARG A 153 -34.34 12.09 -11.88
C ARG A 153 -34.94 13.48 -11.75
#